data_AF-A0A1B5Z7R7-F1
#
_entry.id   AF-A0A1B5Z7R7-F1
#
_cell.length_a   1.000
_cell.length_b   1.000
_cell.length_c   1.000
_cell.angle_alpha   90.00
_cell.angle_beta   90.00
_cell.angle_gamma   90.00
#
_symmetry.space_group_name_H-M   'P 1'
#
loop_
_entity.id
_entity.type
_entity.pdbx_description
1 polymer ?
#
loop_
_entity_poly.entity_id
_entity_poly.type
_entity_poly.pdbx_seq_one_letter_code
_entity_poly.pdbx_strand_id
1 'polypeptide(L)'
;MKEIVLKDNNSSANNDTVDEKIDFLLLRSLTLEHLETIDDFFSSTNSRSKQKCHGLEPYVSAPFFNAQVAFPKLDTLKLSSLLNLNKIWDGNYDSMHNLTSLIVDNCGGLKYLFSSTVVGSFKNLKHLEISNCAMMEEIIAKEDGASEEVQFCKLEKIILKDVNNLKTIWHRQFETLKMLQVNN
;
A
#
# COMPACT_ATOMS: atom_id res chain seq x y z
N MET A 1 5.67 -9.45 21.87
CA MET A 1 5.48 -8.98 20.48
C MET A 1 5.55 -10.22 19.61
N LYS A 2 4.49 -10.56 18.86
CA LYS A 2 4.49 -11.78 18.03
C LYS A 2 5.15 -11.41 16.71
N GLU A 3 6.38 -11.88 16.52
CA GLU A 3 7.08 -11.85 15.25
C GLU A 3 6.35 -12.78 14.28
N ILE A 4 5.72 -12.24 13.24
CA ILE A 4 5.12 -13.03 12.17
C ILE A 4 6.18 -13.13 11.08
N VAL A 5 7.02 -14.16 11.18
CA VAL A 5 7.94 -14.54 10.10
C VAL A 5 7.11 -15.31 9.07
N LEU A 6 6.75 -14.65 7.97
CA LEU A 6 6.19 -15.34 6.81
C LEU A 6 7.35 -16.09 6.14
N LYS A 7 7.41 -17.41 6.33
CA LYS A 7 8.39 -18.27 5.68
C LYS A 7 7.87 -18.67 4.30
N ASP A 8 8.75 -18.64 3.31
CA ASP A 8 8.49 -19.13 1.96
C ASP A 8 8.09 -20.61 1.99
N ASN A 9 6.83 -20.90 1.68
CA ASN A 9 6.36 -22.27 1.47
C ASN A 9 6.64 -22.66 0.02
N ASN A 10 7.89 -23.00 -0.26
CA ASN A 10 8.20 -23.78 -1.46
C ASN A 10 7.88 -25.26 -1.17
N SER A 11 6.61 -25.64 -1.35
CA SER A 11 6.17 -27.04 -1.29
C SER A 11 5.31 -27.36 -2.51
N SER A 12 5.96 -27.99 -3.49
CA SER A 12 5.31 -28.79 -4.51
C SER A 12 4.55 -29.95 -3.86
N ALA A 13 3.22 -29.93 -3.91
CA ALA A 13 2.40 -31.13 -3.89
C ALA A 13 0.96 -30.81 -4.34
N ASN A 14 0.52 -31.49 -5.39
CA ASN A 14 -0.88 -31.58 -5.79
C ASN A 14 -1.76 -32.05 -4.62
N ASN A 15 -2.90 -31.41 -4.41
CA ASN A 15 -4.25 -32.02 -4.30
C ASN A 15 -5.26 -30.99 -3.78
N ASP A 16 -6.50 -31.14 -4.24
CA ASP A 16 -7.70 -30.40 -3.87
C ASP A 16 -7.64 -29.75 -2.48
N THR A 17 -7.45 -28.43 -2.44
CA THR A 17 -7.48 -27.67 -1.19
C THR A 17 -8.43 -26.49 -1.37
N VAL A 18 -9.45 -26.47 -0.51
CA VAL A 18 -10.29 -25.29 -0.29
C VAL A 18 -9.34 -24.12 -0.03
N ASP A 19 -9.48 -23.02 -0.76
CA ASP A 19 -8.76 -21.76 -0.53
C ASP A 19 -9.10 -21.27 0.90
N GLU A 20 -8.41 -21.80 1.91
CA GLU A 20 -8.56 -21.38 3.29
C GLU A 20 -7.95 -19.98 3.43
N LYS A 21 -8.84 -18.99 3.44
CA LYS A 21 -8.48 -17.61 3.71
C LYS A 21 -7.89 -17.49 5.12
N ILE A 22 -6.65 -17.03 5.19
CA ILE A 22 -5.95 -16.76 6.45
C ILE A 22 -6.37 -15.38 6.94
N ASP A 23 -7.27 -15.36 7.93
CA ASP A 23 -7.75 -14.12 8.52
C ASP A 23 -7.02 -13.80 9.83
N PHE A 24 -6.28 -12.69 9.86
CA PHE A 24 -5.68 -12.15 11.08
C PHE A 24 -6.68 -11.26 11.82
N LEU A 25 -7.73 -11.87 12.38
CA LEU A 25 -8.90 -11.21 12.98
C LEU A 25 -8.60 -10.27 14.16
N LEU A 26 -7.41 -10.36 14.75
CA LEU A 26 -6.99 -9.58 15.92
C LEU A 26 -5.81 -8.65 15.63
N LEU A 27 -5.17 -8.75 14.46
CA LEU A 27 -4.02 -7.93 14.14
C LEU A 27 -4.46 -6.49 13.89
N ARG A 28 -3.94 -5.58 14.70
CA ARG A 28 -4.23 -4.14 14.65
C ARG A 28 -3.10 -3.33 14.06
N SER A 29 -1.87 -3.73 14.33
CA SER A 29 -0.67 -3.08 13.83
C SER A 29 0.19 -4.07 13.07
N LEU A 30 0.64 -3.65 11.89
CA LEU A 30 1.56 -4.38 11.03
C LEU A 30 2.72 -3.44 10.68
N THR A 31 3.95 -3.93 10.83
CA THR A 31 5.17 -3.21 10.48
C THR A 31 6.03 -4.10 9.62
N LEU A 32 6.45 -3.60 8.46
CA LEU A 32 7.34 -4.28 7.53
C LEU A 32 8.57 -3.44 7.30
N GLU A 33 9.75 -4.03 7.50
CA GLU A 33 11.03 -3.32 7.43
C GLU A 33 12.06 -4.15 6.66
N HIS A 34 12.89 -3.48 5.86
CA HIS A 34 14.08 -4.06 5.18
C HIS A 34 13.77 -5.20 4.20
N LEU A 35 12.65 -5.12 3.48
CA LEU A 35 12.27 -6.13 2.48
C LEU A 35 12.68 -5.65 1.09
N GLU A 36 13.98 -5.71 0.83
CA GLU A 36 14.60 -5.19 -0.40
C GLU A 36 14.16 -5.92 -1.66
N THR A 37 13.64 -7.15 -1.58
CA THR A 37 13.19 -7.91 -2.76
C THR A 37 11.72 -7.65 -3.14
N ILE A 38 10.97 -6.89 -2.34
CA ILE A 38 9.55 -6.66 -2.58
C ILE A 38 9.35 -5.46 -3.49
N ASP A 39 8.77 -5.71 -4.66
CA ASP A 39 8.29 -4.73 -5.61
C ASP A 39 6.75 -4.70 -5.73
N ASP A 40 6.05 -5.73 -5.23
CA ASP A 40 4.58 -5.83 -5.22
C ASP A 40 4.01 -6.26 -3.85
N PHE A 41 3.00 -5.52 -3.37
CA PHE A 41 2.49 -5.61 -2.00
C PHE A 41 1.16 -6.36 -1.89
N PHE A 42 0.29 -6.22 -2.88
CA PHE A 42 -0.94 -6.99 -3.06
C PHE A 42 -0.98 -7.33 -4.54
N SER A 43 -1.20 -8.57 -4.96
CA SER A 43 -1.57 -8.86 -6.34
C SER A 43 -2.83 -9.68 -6.28
N SER A 44 -3.94 -9.06 -6.67
CA SER A 44 -5.12 -9.82 -6.99
C SER A 44 -4.94 -10.37 -8.40
N THR A 45 -4.54 -11.63 -8.50
CA THR A 45 -4.61 -12.32 -9.79
C THR A 45 -6.09 -12.51 -10.14
N ASN A 46 -6.68 -11.54 -10.84
CA ASN A 46 -7.81 -11.79 -11.72
C ASN A 46 -8.00 -10.78 -12.87
N SER A 47 -6.97 -10.03 -13.25
CA SER A 47 -6.98 -9.37 -14.55
C SER A 47 -6.63 -10.40 -15.65
N ARG A 48 -7.66 -11.02 -16.22
CA ARG A 48 -7.56 -11.69 -17.53
C ARG A 48 -7.27 -10.64 -18.61
N SER A 49 -6.04 -10.17 -18.74
CA SER A 49 -5.54 -9.55 -19.97
C SER A 49 -4.68 -10.58 -20.70
N LYS A 50 -5.33 -11.36 -21.58
CA LYS A 50 -4.60 -12.11 -22.60
C LYS A 50 -3.98 -11.09 -23.57
N GLN A 51 -2.70 -10.78 -23.39
CA GLN A 51 -1.87 -10.38 -24.52
C GLN A 51 -0.59 -11.21 -24.50
N LYS A 52 -0.59 -12.22 -25.36
CA LYS A 52 0.50 -13.15 -25.57
C LYS A 52 1.52 -12.46 -26.48
N CYS A 53 2.61 -11.98 -25.91
CA CYS A 53 3.80 -11.59 -26.68
C CYS A 53 4.95 -12.53 -26.28
N HIS A 54 5.57 -13.11 -27.30
CA HIS A 54 6.58 -14.16 -27.23
C HIS A 54 7.83 -13.75 -26.44
N GLY A 55 8.27 -14.64 -25.54
CA GLY A 55 9.70 -14.98 -25.41
C GLY A 55 10.58 -14.11 -24.51
N LEU A 56 10.19 -13.88 -23.26
CA LEU A 56 11.06 -13.77 -22.09
C LEU A 56 10.18 -14.24 -20.92
N GLU A 57 10.62 -15.19 -20.08
CA GLU A 57 9.87 -15.46 -18.84
C GLU A 57 9.85 -14.16 -18.03
N PRO A 58 8.67 -13.55 -17.78
CA PRO A 58 8.61 -12.42 -16.88
C PRO A 58 8.91 -12.98 -15.49
N TYR A 59 9.87 -12.41 -14.78
CA TYR A 59 9.90 -12.51 -13.32
C TYR A 59 8.55 -11.95 -12.84
N VAL A 60 7.58 -12.84 -12.63
CA VAL A 60 6.32 -12.48 -11.99
C VAL A 60 6.68 -12.37 -10.52
N SER A 61 6.87 -11.15 -10.05
CA SER A 61 6.99 -10.95 -8.62
C SER A 61 5.73 -11.47 -7.94
N ALA A 62 5.92 -12.33 -6.94
CA ALA A 62 4.82 -12.81 -6.14
C ALA A 62 4.46 -11.70 -5.14
N PRO A 63 3.19 -11.31 -5.04
CA PRO A 63 2.80 -10.29 -4.09
C PRO A 63 3.09 -10.73 -2.66
N PHE A 64 3.54 -9.79 -1.83
CA PHE A 64 3.79 -10.07 -0.43
C PHE A 64 2.53 -10.52 0.33
N PHE A 65 1.37 -9.98 -0.02
CA PHE A 65 0.07 -10.48 0.41
C PHE A 65 -0.73 -10.99 -0.78
N ASN A 66 -0.96 -12.31 -0.84
CA ASN A 66 -1.90 -12.88 -1.79
C ASN A 66 -3.35 -12.58 -1.36
N ALA A 67 -4.32 -12.78 -2.26
CA ALA A 67 -5.74 -12.57 -1.98
C ALA A 67 -6.32 -13.43 -0.83
N GLN A 68 -5.56 -14.41 -0.33
CA GLN A 68 -5.97 -15.32 0.74
C GLN A 68 -5.66 -14.75 2.13
N VAL A 69 -4.92 -13.65 2.28
CA VAL A 69 -4.63 -13.04 3.60
C VAL A 69 -5.46 -11.78 3.79
N ALA A 70 -6.15 -11.66 4.93
CA ALA A 70 -6.85 -10.43 5.29
C ALA A 70 -6.57 -9.98 6.72
N PHE A 71 -6.57 -8.65 6.89
CA PHE A 71 -6.36 -7.98 8.17
C PHE A 71 -7.58 -7.12 8.52
N PRO A 72 -8.74 -7.74 8.82
CA PRO A 72 -10.00 -7.01 8.93
C PRO A 72 -10.07 -6.03 10.10
N LYS A 73 -9.10 -6.03 11.03
CA LYS A 73 -9.03 -5.06 12.14
C LYS A 73 -7.76 -4.21 12.14
N LEU A 74 -7.02 -4.20 11.02
CA LEU A 74 -5.81 -3.42 10.92
C LEU A 74 -6.14 -1.93 11.02
N ASP A 75 -5.56 -1.27 12.01
CA ASP A 75 -5.69 0.16 12.25
C ASP A 75 -4.38 0.92 11.98
N THR A 76 -3.24 0.24 12.00
CA THR A 76 -1.91 0.83 11.83
C THR A 76 -1.05 0.00 10.87
N LEU A 77 -0.52 0.63 9.82
CA LEU A 77 0.44 0.05 8.89
C LEU A 77 1.69 0.90 8.85
N LYS A 78 2.85 0.29 9.06
CA LYS A 78 4.17 0.91 8.88
C LYS A 78 4.96 0.16 7.82
N LEU A 79 5.46 0.88 6.83
CA LEU A 79 6.36 0.41 5.79
C LEU A 79 7.68 1.16 5.94
N SER A 80 8.79 0.45 6.15
CA SER A 80 10.12 1.08 6.22
C SER A 80 11.14 0.35 5.35
N SER A 81 12.00 1.11 4.67
CA SER A 81 13.15 0.56 3.94
C SER A 81 12.77 -0.49 2.88
N LEU A 82 11.71 -0.20 2.12
CA LEU A 82 11.22 -1.03 1.01
C LEU A 82 11.63 -0.37 -0.32
N LEU A 83 12.90 -0.54 -0.69
CA LEU A 83 13.52 0.27 -1.75
C LEU A 83 13.02 -0.04 -3.17
N ASN A 84 12.65 -1.30 -3.44
CA ASN A 84 12.14 -1.73 -4.75
C ASN A 84 10.61 -1.60 -4.87
N LEU A 85 9.92 -1.22 -3.80
CA LEU A 85 8.48 -1.09 -3.78
C LEU A 85 8.05 0.11 -4.65
N ASN A 86 7.34 -0.18 -5.73
CA ASN A 86 6.85 0.84 -6.66
C ASN A 86 5.33 1.09 -6.53
N LYS A 87 4.59 0.16 -5.91
CA LYS A 87 3.15 0.23 -5.70
C LYS A 87 2.78 -0.47 -4.40
N ILE A 88 1.89 0.13 -3.61
CA ILE A 88 1.41 -0.46 -2.35
C ILE A 88 0.03 -1.10 -2.49
N TRP A 89 -0.82 -0.65 -3.41
CA TRP A 89 -2.22 -1.07 -3.47
C TRP A 89 -2.59 -1.63 -4.84
N ASP A 90 -2.85 -2.94 -4.95
CA ASP A 90 -3.38 -3.56 -6.19
C ASP A 90 -4.69 -4.31 -5.92
N GLY A 91 -5.82 -3.68 -6.25
CA GLY A 91 -7.13 -4.34 -6.39
C GLY A 91 -7.78 -4.97 -5.15
N ASN A 92 -7.13 -5.06 -3.98
CA ASN A 92 -7.70 -5.64 -2.75
C ASN A 92 -7.64 -4.68 -1.54
N TYR A 93 -8.04 -3.44 -1.76
CA TYR A 93 -8.10 -2.40 -0.73
C TYR A 93 -9.33 -2.49 0.17
N ASP A 94 -10.29 -3.39 -0.11
CA ASP A 94 -11.49 -3.59 0.72
C ASP A 94 -11.15 -3.98 2.17
N SER A 95 -9.97 -4.57 2.36
CA SER A 95 -9.44 -4.95 3.66
C SER A 95 -8.86 -3.78 4.47
N MET A 96 -8.66 -2.59 3.89
CA MET A 96 -7.98 -1.45 4.52
C MET A 96 -8.95 -0.39 5.09
N HIS A 97 -10.25 -0.65 5.09
CA HIS A 97 -11.26 0.30 5.57
C HIS A 97 -11.06 0.70 7.05
N ASN A 98 -10.43 -0.15 7.87
CA ASN A 98 -10.16 0.15 9.29
C ASN A 98 -8.84 0.88 9.54
N LEU A 99 -8.03 1.08 8.49
CA LEU A 99 -6.74 1.74 8.63
C LEU A 99 -6.93 3.20 9.08
N THR A 100 -6.32 3.53 10.21
CA THR A 100 -6.36 4.88 10.80
C THR A 100 -5.01 5.58 10.75
N SER A 101 -3.92 4.82 10.68
CA SER A 101 -2.55 5.34 10.66
C SER A 101 -1.73 4.61 9.60
N LEU A 102 -1.10 5.38 8.72
CA LEU A 102 -0.15 4.89 7.72
C LEU A 102 1.18 5.65 7.86
N ILE A 103 2.27 4.90 8.01
CA ILE A 103 3.63 5.42 8.10
C ILE A 103 4.45 4.79 6.99
N VAL A 104 5.05 5.61 6.14
CA VAL A 104 5.91 5.19 5.03
C VAL A 104 7.25 5.87 5.19
N ASP A 105 8.32 5.10 5.35
CA ASP A 105 9.65 5.61 5.62
C ASP A 105 10.70 4.93 4.72
N ASN A 106 11.57 5.71 4.09
CA ASN A 106 12.66 5.17 3.28
C ASN A 106 12.19 4.17 2.19
N CYS A 107 11.02 4.42 1.57
CA CYS A 107 10.50 3.63 0.46
C CYS A 107 10.88 4.30 -0.87
N GLY A 108 12.15 4.14 -1.24
CA GLY A 108 12.79 4.90 -2.31
C GLY A 108 12.16 4.74 -3.70
N GLY A 109 11.57 3.59 -4.02
CA GLY A 109 10.97 3.32 -5.34
C GLY A 109 9.56 3.88 -5.56
N LEU A 110 8.89 4.35 -4.52
CA LEU A 110 7.50 4.83 -4.62
C LEU A 110 7.44 6.19 -5.28
N LYS A 111 6.78 6.27 -6.44
CA LYS A 111 6.47 7.53 -7.12
C LYS A 111 5.19 8.18 -6.64
N TYR A 112 4.21 7.36 -6.27
CA TYR A 112 2.97 7.78 -5.65
C TYR A 112 2.53 6.80 -4.56
N LEU A 113 1.77 7.30 -3.58
CA LEU A 113 1.30 6.47 -2.48
C LEU A 113 -0.07 5.85 -2.76
N PHE A 114 -1.00 6.60 -3.34
CA PHE A 114 -2.34 6.15 -3.70
C PHE A 114 -2.65 6.47 -5.16
N SER A 115 -3.48 5.66 -5.81
CA SER A 115 -4.19 6.11 -7.00
C SER A 115 -5.53 6.75 -6.62
N SER A 116 -6.02 7.63 -7.47
CA SER A 116 -7.33 8.28 -7.33
C SER A 116 -8.51 7.31 -7.22
N THR A 117 -8.40 6.09 -7.75
CA THR A 117 -9.42 5.04 -7.66
C THR A 117 -9.42 4.31 -6.31
N VAL A 118 -8.28 4.26 -5.62
CA VAL A 118 -8.09 3.44 -4.41
C VAL A 118 -8.23 4.23 -3.12
N VAL A 119 -7.86 5.51 -3.13
CA VAL A 119 -7.90 6.39 -1.94
C VAL A 119 -9.28 6.49 -1.29
N GLY A 120 -10.37 6.31 -2.06
CA GLY A 120 -11.73 6.25 -1.54
C GLY A 120 -11.98 5.12 -0.53
N SER A 121 -11.10 4.13 -0.45
CA SER A 121 -11.18 3.02 0.51
C SER A 121 -10.55 3.34 1.86
N PHE A 122 -9.75 4.41 1.95
CA PHE A 122 -9.05 4.86 3.16
C PHE A 122 -9.87 5.90 3.96
N LYS A 123 -11.19 5.67 4.07
CA LYS A 123 -12.14 6.63 4.67
C LYS A 123 -11.90 6.91 6.15
N ASN A 124 -11.23 5.99 6.85
CA ASN A 124 -10.91 6.10 8.27
C ASN A 124 -9.48 6.55 8.56
N LEU A 125 -8.67 6.81 7.52
CA LEU A 125 -7.30 7.26 7.70
C LEU A 125 -7.31 8.64 8.37
N LYS A 126 -6.63 8.73 9.52
CA LYS A 126 -6.50 9.94 10.35
C LYS A 126 -5.08 10.47 10.38
N HIS A 127 -4.09 9.59 10.28
CA HIS A 127 -2.69 9.93 10.33
C HIS A 127 -1.94 9.36 9.13
N LEU A 128 -1.26 10.24 8.42
CA LEU A 128 -0.32 9.90 7.36
C LEU A 128 1.05 10.49 7.70
N GLU A 129 2.09 9.66 7.68
CA GLU A 129 3.48 10.08 7.78
C GLU A 129 4.29 9.51 6.63
N ILE A 130 5.01 10.37 5.91
CA ILE A 130 5.90 9.99 4.82
C ILE A 130 7.26 10.62 5.08
N SER A 131 8.30 9.78 5.15
CA SER A 131 9.67 10.19 5.45
C SER A 131 10.66 9.55 4.48
N ASN A 132 11.69 10.29 4.05
CA ASN A 132 12.81 9.74 3.27
C ASN A 132 12.42 9.03 1.95
N CYS A 133 11.28 9.37 1.34
CA CYS A 133 10.81 8.74 0.10
C CYS A 133 11.30 9.53 -1.13
N ALA A 134 12.54 9.25 -1.54
CA ALA A 134 13.26 10.07 -2.52
C ALA A 134 12.57 10.19 -3.90
N MET A 135 11.89 9.16 -4.42
CA MET A 135 11.24 9.23 -5.75
C MET A 135 9.77 9.67 -5.71
N MET A 136 9.22 10.01 -4.54
CA MET A 136 7.80 10.32 -4.43
C MET A 136 7.48 11.69 -5.02
N GLU A 137 6.69 11.71 -6.09
CA GLU A 137 6.31 12.91 -6.82
C GLU A 137 4.92 13.42 -6.43
N GLU A 138 4.01 12.50 -6.10
CA GLU A 138 2.62 12.78 -5.73
C GLU A 138 2.21 11.85 -4.57
N ILE A 139 1.35 12.31 -3.65
CA ILE A 139 0.79 11.37 -2.66
C ILE A 139 -0.40 10.61 -3.28
N ILE A 140 -1.22 11.29 -4.09
CA ILE A 140 -2.33 10.70 -4.85
C ILE A 140 -2.09 10.92 -6.34
N ALA A 141 -1.87 9.85 -7.10
CA ALA A 141 -1.78 9.88 -8.55
C ALA A 141 -3.17 9.93 -9.19
N LYS A 142 -3.35 10.82 -10.17
CA LYS A 142 -4.60 10.94 -10.94
C LYS A 142 -4.62 9.90 -12.05
N GLU A 143 -5.69 9.11 -12.15
CA GLU A 143 -5.91 8.16 -13.24
C GLU A 143 -6.94 8.72 -14.23
N ASP A 144 -6.77 8.39 -15.51
CA ASP A 144 -7.69 8.80 -16.57
C ASP A 144 -9.10 8.24 -16.32
N GLY A 145 -10.08 9.13 -16.15
CA GLY A 145 -11.48 8.78 -15.88
C GLY A 145 -11.88 8.78 -14.40
N ALA A 146 -10.98 9.10 -13.46
CA ALA A 146 -11.35 9.32 -12.06
C ALA A 146 -12.07 10.66 -11.87
N SER A 147 -13.10 10.69 -11.01
CA SER A 147 -13.84 11.92 -10.70
C SER A 147 -12.95 12.94 -9.99
N GLU A 148 -13.30 14.22 -10.09
CA GLU A 148 -12.50 15.33 -9.55
C GLU A 148 -12.54 15.44 -8.01
N GLU A 149 -13.29 14.58 -7.31
CA GLU A 149 -13.60 14.71 -5.88
C GLU A 149 -12.94 13.63 -5.02
N VAL A 150 -11.64 13.46 -5.24
CA VAL A 150 -10.86 12.47 -4.52
C VAL A 150 -10.35 13.04 -3.19
N GLN A 151 -10.81 12.50 -2.06
CA GLN A 151 -10.50 13.03 -0.73
C GLN A 151 -10.46 11.97 0.39
N PHE A 152 -9.54 12.11 1.33
CA PHE A 152 -9.59 11.47 2.65
C PHE A 152 -10.63 12.14 3.56
N CYS A 153 -11.71 11.45 3.92
CA CYS A 153 -12.79 12.05 4.72
C CYS A 153 -12.41 12.39 6.17
N LYS A 154 -11.42 11.70 6.76
CA LYS A 154 -11.08 11.80 8.19
C LYS A 154 -9.62 12.11 8.46
N LEU A 155 -8.86 12.56 7.47
CA LEU A 155 -7.44 12.81 7.65
C LEU A 155 -7.23 14.02 8.55
N GLU A 156 -6.64 13.81 9.72
CA GLU A 156 -6.44 14.84 10.74
C GLU A 156 -4.99 15.30 10.80
N LYS A 157 -4.03 14.44 10.41
CA LYS A 157 -2.61 14.68 10.60
C LYS A 157 -1.78 14.17 9.42
N ILE A 158 -0.98 15.07 8.85
CA ILE A 158 0.02 14.77 7.83
C ILE A 158 1.39 15.22 8.33
N ILE A 159 2.37 14.32 8.23
CA ILE A 159 3.79 14.62 8.45
C ILE A 159 4.55 14.23 7.18
N LEU A 160 5.31 15.17 6.64
CA LEU A 160 6.18 14.99 5.49
C LEU A 160 7.61 15.35 5.92
N LYS A 161 8.55 14.42 5.75
CA LYS A 161 9.97 14.61 6.07
C LYS A 161 10.85 14.17 4.91
N ASP A 162 11.79 14.99 4.48
CA ASP A 162 12.79 14.63 3.46
C ASP A 162 12.16 14.06 2.16
N VAL A 163 11.03 14.65 1.72
CA VAL A 163 10.28 14.24 0.51
C VAL A 163 10.50 15.23 -0.63
N ASN A 164 11.77 15.41 -1.00
CA ASN A 164 12.23 16.52 -1.83
C ASN A 164 11.69 16.56 -3.28
N ASN A 165 11.20 15.43 -3.80
CA ASN A 165 10.62 15.37 -5.15
C ASN A 165 9.09 15.55 -5.17
N LEU A 166 8.46 15.70 -4.00
CA LEU A 166 7.01 15.83 -3.91
C LEU A 166 6.57 17.18 -4.50
N LYS A 167 5.83 17.16 -5.60
CA LYS A 167 5.43 18.37 -6.34
C LYS A 167 4.20 19.02 -5.75
N THR A 168 3.24 18.20 -5.35
CA THR A 168 1.96 18.66 -4.81
C THR A 168 1.47 17.70 -3.72
N ILE A 169 0.73 18.23 -2.75
CA ILE A 169 0.06 17.42 -1.73
C ILE A 169 -1.31 17.02 -2.28
N TRP A 170 -2.26 17.96 -2.44
CA TRP A 170 -3.53 17.83 -3.21
C TRP A 170 -4.39 19.10 -2.96
N HIS A 171 -5.38 19.37 -3.81
CA HIS A 171 -6.06 20.68 -3.87
C HIS A 171 -7.26 20.90 -2.90
N ARG A 172 -7.78 19.91 -2.14
CA ARG A 172 -9.11 20.05 -1.48
C ARG A 172 -9.34 19.39 -0.09
N GLN A 173 -8.38 19.39 0.83
CA GLN A 173 -8.52 18.56 2.05
C GLN A 173 -8.28 19.23 3.40
N PHE A 174 -8.32 20.55 3.48
CA PHE A 174 -8.00 21.24 4.73
C PHE A 174 -9.18 21.41 5.69
N GLU A 175 -10.39 20.92 5.39
CA GLU A 175 -11.52 21.08 6.30
C GLU A 175 -11.36 20.27 7.60
N THR A 176 -10.81 19.05 7.53
CA THR A 176 -10.63 18.16 8.69
C THR A 176 -9.18 18.09 9.18
N LEU A 177 -8.23 18.61 8.41
CA LEU A 177 -6.81 18.56 8.73
C LEU A 177 -6.49 19.48 9.90
N LYS A 178 -6.06 18.90 11.02
CA LYS A 178 -5.64 19.61 12.22
C LYS A 178 -4.16 19.95 12.20
N MET A 179 -3.35 19.11 11.56
CA MET A 179 -1.91 19.30 11.51
C MET A 179 -1.33 18.91 10.16
N LEU A 180 -0.56 19.84 9.58
CA LEU A 180 0.35 19.60 8.47
C LEU A 180 1.75 20.01 8.93
N GLN A 181 2.69 19.08 8.93
CA GLN A 181 4.09 19.34 9.18
C GLN A 181 4.91 18.95 7.95
N VAL A 182 5.74 19.86 7.47
CA VAL A 182 6.65 19.65 6.33
C VAL A 182 8.07 20.02 6.77
N ASN A 183 8.97 19.04 6.78
CA ASN A 183 10.37 19.20 7.13
C ASN A 183 11.22 18.65 5.96
N ASN A 184 11.68 19.50 5.06
CA ASN A 184 12.57 19.12 3.95
C ASN A 184 14.01 19.52 4.22
#